data_AF-A0A7C9PKB2-F1
#
_entry.id   AF-A0A7C9PKB2-F1
#
_cell.length_a   1.000
_cell.length_b   1.000
_cell.length_c   1.000
_cell.angle_alpha   90.00
_cell.angle_beta   90.00
_cell.angle_gamma   90.00
#
_symmetry.space_group_name_H-M   'P 1'
#
loop_
_entity.id
_entity.type
_entity.pdbx_description
1 polymer ?
#
loop_
_entity_poly.entity_id
_entity_poly.type
_entity_poly.pdbx_seq_one_letter_code
_entity_poly.pdbx_strand_id
1 'polypeptide(L)'
;MHAPHVPAAPRRRALHRLLGLAAAPWAAAGTTQAATAVPAFTAAGIVLLQDGALLRERLGDIDQLHLYLDALGEAAGQALAPLFPGRPAGGFVVVALRPGGARRLWLDFEPELPPALQARLQPALASVAPPPVRDGLVVAALQASLWRGRLPTRPAPAPTEWREAAARQAERLEVAALVDRVWPP
;
A
#
# COMPACT_ATOMS: atom_id res chain seq x y z
N MET A 1 -0.01 76.42 11.97
CA MET A 1 0.35 77.70 11.32
C MET A 1 1.84 77.72 11.06
N HIS A 2 2.21 78.06 9.81
CA HIS A 2 3.52 78.48 9.32
C HIS A 2 4.76 77.58 9.49
N ALA A 3 5.13 76.93 8.39
CA ALA A 3 6.52 76.74 7.93
C ALA A 3 7.08 78.08 7.35
N PRO A 4 8.30 78.20 6.75
CA PRO A 4 9.48 77.32 6.60
C PRO A 4 10.85 78.09 6.74
N HIS A 5 11.97 77.49 6.28
CA HIS A 5 13.16 78.13 5.64
C HIS A 5 14.58 77.78 6.22
N VAL A 6 15.06 76.57 5.90
CA VAL A 6 16.26 76.16 5.08
C VAL A 6 17.28 77.28 4.66
N PRO A 7 18.52 77.03 4.19
CA PRO A 7 19.71 76.32 4.70
C PRO A 7 20.99 77.22 4.68
N ALA A 8 22.16 76.69 5.09
CA ALA A 8 23.40 76.63 4.26
C ALA A 8 24.65 76.32 5.11
N ALA A 9 25.23 75.15 4.86
CA ALA A 9 26.63 74.77 5.13
C ALA A 9 27.58 75.60 4.22
N PRO A 10 28.92 75.39 4.15
CA PRO A 10 29.76 74.34 4.76
C PRO A 10 31.16 74.80 5.26
N ARG A 11 31.87 73.97 6.03
CA ARG A 11 33.34 73.91 5.92
C ARG A 11 33.84 72.48 5.93
N ARG A 12 34.22 72.06 4.73
CA ARG A 12 34.87 70.80 4.38
C ARG A 12 36.15 70.62 5.20
N ARG A 13 36.29 69.48 5.86
CA ARG A 13 37.60 68.89 6.14
C ARG A 13 37.58 67.43 5.73
N ALA A 14 38.67 67.07 5.07
CA ALA A 14 38.85 65.93 4.20
C ALA A 14 39.34 64.70 4.97
N LEU A 15 39.31 63.55 4.26
CA LEU A 15 39.86 62.24 4.60
C LEU A 15 39.15 61.57 5.79
N HIS A 16 38.55 60.39 5.63
CA HIS A 16 39.21 59.15 5.22
C HIS A 16 38.27 58.25 4.40
N ARG A 17 38.75 57.80 3.22
CA ARG A 17 38.19 56.63 2.54
C ARG A 17 38.63 55.39 3.32
N LEU A 18 37.71 54.80 4.08
CA LEU A 18 37.82 53.41 4.51
C LEU A 18 36.68 52.62 3.86
N LEU A 19 37.12 51.73 2.99
CA LEU A 19 36.39 50.77 2.20
C LEU A 19 35.77 49.73 3.15
N GLY A 20 34.53 49.94 3.57
CA GLY A 20 33.75 48.95 4.32
C GLY A 20 32.86 48.17 3.37
N LEU A 21 33.36 47.07 2.80
CA LEU A 21 32.53 46.04 2.17
C LEU A 21 31.64 45.42 3.26
N ALA A 22 30.39 45.87 3.35
CA ALA A 22 29.38 45.17 4.13
C ALA A 22 28.99 43.90 3.36
N ALA A 23 29.49 42.76 3.82
CA ALA A 23 29.10 41.44 3.34
C ALA A 23 27.59 41.25 3.55
N ALA A 24 26.86 41.04 2.45
CA ALA A 24 25.49 40.56 2.52
C ALA A 24 25.51 39.12 3.09
N PRO A 25 24.78 38.80 4.18
CA PRO A 25 24.64 37.43 4.61
C PRO A 25 23.76 36.72 3.58
N TRP A 26 24.37 35.87 2.76
CA TRP A 26 23.66 34.92 1.92
C TRP A 26 22.96 33.94 2.87
N ALA A 27 21.68 34.19 3.14
CA ALA A 27 20.82 33.23 3.82
C ALA A 27 20.71 32.00 2.92
N ALA A 28 21.52 30.98 3.21
CA ALA A 28 21.38 29.67 2.62
C ALA A 28 20.04 29.09 3.11
N ALA A 29 18.99 29.33 2.33
CA ALA A 29 17.74 28.60 2.46
C ALA A 29 18.03 27.14 2.07
N GLY A 30 18.46 26.34 3.04
CA GLY A 30 18.57 24.90 2.89
C GLY A 30 17.16 24.34 2.72
N THR A 31 16.77 24.03 1.49
CA THR A 31 15.59 23.21 1.23
C THR A 31 15.85 21.83 1.80
N THR A 32 15.29 21.53 2.97
CA THR A 32 15.25 20.17 3.50
C THR A 32 14.36 19.34 2.57
N GLN A 33 14.98 18.61 1.65
CA GLN A 33 14.27 17.64 0.82
C GLN A 33 13.81 16.52 1.77
N ALA A 34 12.50 16.45 2.03
CA ALA A 34 11.93 15.32 2.73
C ALA A 34 12.22 14.04 1.92
N ALA A 35 13.03 13.14 2.45
CA ALA A 35 13.20 11.82 1.87
C ALA A 35 11.84 11.11 1.94
N THR A 36 11.25 10.78 0.80
CA THR A 36 10.02 9.98 0.76
C THR A 36 10.34 8.59 1.30
N ALA A 37 9.81 8.26 2.47
CA ALA A 37 9.96 6.94 3.06
C ALA A 37 9.48 5.88 2.07
N VAL A 38 10.22 4.78 1.95
CA VAL A 38 9.80 3.65 1.12
C VAL A 38 8.54 3.03 1.75
N PRO A 39 7.42 2.89 1.01
CA PRO A 39 6.23 2.24 1.55
C PRO A 39 6.56 0.81 1.98
N ALA A 40 6.09 0.40 3.16
CA ALA A 40 6.25 -0.96 3.65
C ALA A 40 5.44 -1.97 2.82
N PHE A 41 4.30 -1.53 2.27
CA PHE A 41 3.42 -2.31 1.40
C PHE A 41 3.01 -1.45 0.20
N THR A 42 3.05 -2.03 -0.99
CA THR A 42 2.61 -1.42 -2.23
C THR A 42 1.70 -2.39 -2.97
N ALA A 43 0.43 -2.03 -3.12
CA ALA A 43 -0.50 -2.71 -4.04
C ALA A 43 -0.05 -2.49 -5.49
N ALA A 44 -0.06 -3.54 -6.30
CA ALA A 44 0.41 -3.49 -7.69
C ALA A 44 -0.65 -3.91 -8.71
N GLY A 45 -1.65 -4.68 -8.32
CA GLY A 45 -2.73 -5.10 -9.21
C GLY A 45 -3.71 -6.05 -8.55
N ILE A 46 -4.84 -6.25 -9.22
CA ILE A 46 -5.91 -7.16 -8.80
C ILE A 46 -5.92 -8.35 -9.74
N VAL A 47 -6.01 -9.55 -9.16
CA VAL A 47 -6.16 -10.81 -9.89
C VAL A 47 -7.55 -11.38 -9.59
N LEU A 48 -8.40 -11.42 -10.60
CA LEU A 48 -9.68 -12.11 -10.55
C LEU A 48 -9.43 -13.59 -10.82
N LEU A 49 -9.82 -14.45 -9.88
CA LEU A 49 -9.60 -15.90 -9.99
C LEU A 49 -10.80 -16.63 -10.60
N GLN A 50 -11.84 -15.88 -10.91
CA GLN A 50 -13.09 -16.34 -11.47
C GLN A 50 -13.49 -15.43 -12.62
N ASP A 51 -14.36 -15.94 -13.48
CA ASP A 51 -14.90 -15.17 -14.60
C ASP A 51 -15.61 -13.90 -14.12
N GLY A 52 -15.42 -12.79 -14.83
CA GLY A 52 -15.98 -11.49 -14.46
C GLY A 52 -17.51 -11.44 -14.49
N ALA A 53 -18.17 -12.22 -15.36
CA ALA A 53 -19.62 -12.35 -15.38
C ALA A 53 -20.12 -13.08 -14.12
N LEU A 54 -19.43 -14.17 -13.73
CA LEU A 54 -19.74 -14.91 -12.51
C LEU A 54 -19.56 -14.03 -11.26
N LEU A 55 -18.48 -13.25 -11.19
CA LEU A 55 -18.26 -12.32 -10.07
C LEU A 55 -19.35 -11.25 -9.99
N ARG A 56 -19.79 -10.71 -11.13
CA ARG A 56 -20.86 -9.71 -11.18
C ARG A 56 -22.21 -10.29 -10.74
N GLU A 57 -22.50 -11.54 -11.07
CA GLU A 57 -23.69 -12.24 -10.57
C GLU A 57 -23.65 -12.37 -9.04
N ARG A 58 -22.51 -12.79 -8.49
CA ARG A 58 -22.32 -13.05 -7.06
C ARG A 58 -22.27 -11.80 -6.18
N LEU A 59 -21.77 -10.69 -6.70
CA LEU A 59 -21.67 -9.42 -5.96
C LEU A 59 -22.77 -8.41 -6.32
N GLY A 60 -23.32 -8.52 -7.53
CA GLY A 60 -24.13 -7.48 -8.15
C GLY A 60 -23.28 -6.35 -8.75
N ASP A 61 -22.40 -5.78 -7.94
CA ASP A 61 -21.47 -4.73 -8.33
C ASP A 61 -20.02 -5.17 -8.06
N ILE A 62 -19.25 -5.34 -9.13
CA ILE A 62 -17.87 -5.79 -9.06
C ILE A 62 -16.94 -4.68 -8.52
N ASP A 63 -17.32 -3.41 -8.62
CA ASP A 63 -16.49 -2.31 -8.12
C ASP A 63 -16.36 -2.36 -6.59
N GLN A 64 -17.33 -2.95 -5.89
CA GLN A 64 -17.23 -3.21 -4.45
C GLN A 64 -16.08 -4.16 -4.11
N LEU A 65 -15.76 -5.11 -4.99
CA LEU A 65 -14.61 -6.00 -4.80
C LEU A 65 -13.29 -5.23 -4.97
N HIS A 66 -13.22 -4.31 -5.94
CA HIS A 66 -12.04 -3.46 -6.13
C HIS A 66 -11.81 -2.56 -4.90
N LEU A 67 -12.85 -1.85 -4.45
CA LEU A 67 -12.77 -1.01 -3.25
C LEU A 67 -12.35 -1.80 -2.00
N TYR A 68 -12.85 -3.02 -1.88
CA TYR A 68 -12.47 -3.90 -0.78
C TYR A 68 -10.99 -4.32 -0.84
N LEU A 69 -10.47 -4.66 -2.03
CA LEU A 69 -9.07 -5.02 -2.21
C LEU A 69 -8.13 -3.83 -1.98
N ASP A 70 -8.53 -2.62 -2.39
CA ASP A 70 -7.79 -1.39 -2.08
C ASP A 70 -7.73 -1.15 -0.57
N ALA A 71 -8.86 -1.28 0.13
CA ALA A 71 -8.91 -1.15 1.59
C ALA A 71 -8.05 -2.20 2.32
N LEU A 72 -7.96 -3.43 1.79
CA LEU A 72 -7.02 -4.44 2.30
C LEU A 72 -5.56 -4.00 2.11
N GLY A 73 -5.23 -3.38 0.96
CA GLY A 73 -3.91 -2.83 0.70
C GLY A 73 -3.54 -1.69 1.66
N GLU A 74 -4.47 -0.78 1.93
CA GLU A 74 -4.29 0.30 2.90
C GLU A 74 -4.08 -0.24 4.32
N ALA A 75 -4.92 -1.18 4.76
CA ALA A 75 -4.80 -1.82 6.06
C ALA A 75 -3.45 -2.53 6.24
N ALA A 76 -2.98 -3.24 5.21
CA ALA A 76 -1.66 -3.87 5.22
C ALA A 76 -0.53 -2.83 5.31
N GLY A 77 -0.61 -1.74 4.55
CA GLY A 77 0.35 -0.65 4.60
C GLY A 77 0.44 -0.01 5.98
N GLN A 78 -0.69 0.29 6.60
CA GLN A 78 -0.75 0.84 7.95
C GLN A 78 -0.17 -0.12 9.00
N ALA A 79 -0.49 -1.42 8.91
CA ALA A 79 -0.01 -2.43 9.84
C ALA A 79 1.52 -2.62 9.78
N LEU A 80 2.12 -2.43 8.60
CA LEU A 80 3.56 -2.63 8.38
C LEU A 80 4.39 -1.34 8.47
N ALA A 81 3.78 -0.15 8.39
CA ALA A 81 4.48 1.13 8.44
C ALA A 81 5.47 1.28 9.63
N PRO A 82 5.17 0.78 10.84
CA PRO A 82 6.11 0.88 11.97
C PRO A 82 7.34 -0.04 11.88
N LEU A 83 7.37 -1.01 10.95
CA LEU A 83 8.34 -2.11 10.95
C LEU A 83 9.54 -1.88 10.02
N PHE A 84 10.05 -0.65 9.94
CA PHE A 84 11.15 -0.33 9.04
C PHE A 84 12.54 -0.53 9.67
N PRO A 85 13.51 -1.14 8.95
CA PRO A 85 13.38 -1.82 7.65
C PRO A 85 12.85 -3.25 7.79
N GLY A 86 12.00 -3.68 6.86
CA GLY A 86 11.60 -5.08 6.74
C GLY A 86 12.32 -5.81 5.62
N ARG A 87 12.11 -7.14 5.54
CA ARG A 87 12.70 -7.99 4.50
C ARG A 87 11.87 -7.86 3.20
N PRO A 88 12.49 -7.51 2.06
CA PRO A 88 11.75 -7.42 0.80
C PRO A 88 11.07 -8.74 0.43
N ALA A 89 9.80 -8.66 0.02
CA ALA A 89 9.01 -9.79 -0.46
C ALA A 89 7.98 -9.32 -1.49
N GLY A 90 7.53 -10.21 -2.38
CA GLY A 90 6.42 -9.93 -3.29
C GLY A 90 5.49 -11.12 -3.36
N GLY A 91 4.21 -10.86 -3.57
CA GLY A 91 3.22 -11.93 -3.48
C GLY A 91 1.80 -11.46 -3.64
N PHE A 92 0.90 -12.21 -3.02
CA PHE A 92 -0.53 -12.02 -3.09
C PHE A 92 -1.15 -12.01 -1.68
N VAL A 93 -2.04 -11.08 -1.44
CA VAL A 93 -3.07 -11.21 -0.41
C VAL A 93 -4.28 -11.82 -1.08
N VAL A 94 -4.60 -13.07 -0.76
CA VAL A 94 -5.71 -13.81 -1.35
C VAL A 94 -6.91 -13.74 -0.42
N VAL A 95 -8.09 -13.52 -0.97
CA VAL A 95 -9.34 -13.48 -0.21
C VAL A 95 -10.38 -14.38 -0.84
N ALA A 96 -11.09 -15.10 0.01
CA ALA A 96 -12.32 -15.80 -0.32
C ALA A 96 -13.47 -15.26 0.55
N LEU A 97 -14.64 -15.04 -0.06
CA LEU A 97 -15.83 -14.46 0.56
C LEU A 97 -17.03 -15.36 0.31
N ARG A 98 -17.87 -15.55 1.33
CA ARG A 98 -19.13 -16.28 1.28
C ARG A 98 -20.32 -15.35 1.60
N PRO A 99 -21.55 -15.74 1.24
CA PRO A 99 -22.75 -15.08 1.72
C PRO A 99 -22.77 -15.03 3.26
N GLY A 100 -23.36 -13.97 3.82
CA GLY A 100 -23.38 -13.76 5.27
C GLY A 100 -22.09 -13.17 5.85
N GLY A 101 -21.14 -12.74 5.01
CA GLY A 101 -19.93 -12.01 5.43
C GLY A 101 -18.79 -12.88 5.93
N ALA A 102 -18.94 -14.21 5.87
CA ALA A 102 -17.85 -15.13 6.17
C ALA A 102 -16.72 -14.96 5.14
N ARG A 103 -15.48 -15.05 5.61
CA ARG A 103 -14.29 -14.87 4.77
C ARG A 103 -13.11 -15.71 5.22
N ARG A 104 -12.17 -15.89 4.30
CA ARG A 104 -10.83 -16.43 4.59
C ARG A 104 -9.77 -15.66 3.81
N LEU A 105 -8.59 -15.53 4.43
CA LEU A 105 -7.45 -14.80 3.90
C LEU A 105 -6.23 -15.72 3.87
N TRP A 106 -5.45 -15.65 2.79
CA TRP A 106 -4.14 -16.28 2.69
C TRP A 106 -3.09 -15.26 2.30
N LEU A 107 -1.88 -15.41 2.85
CA LEU A 107 -0.71 -14.62 2.52
C LEU A 107 0.23 -15.49 1.71
N ASP A 108 0.36 -15.19 0.43
CA ASP A 108 1.09 -16.00 -0.53
C ASP A 108 2.25 -15.19 -1.11
N PHE A 109 3.34 -15.12 -0.35
CA PHE A 109 4.50 -14.27 -0.63
C PHE A 109 5.77 -15.08 -0.82
N GLU A 110 6.66 -14.52 -1.63
CA GLU A 110 8.01 -15.03 -1.89
C GLU A 110 9.04 -13.92 -1.61
N PRO A 111 10.00 -14.16 -0.69
CA PRO A 111 10.06 -15.30 0.23
C PRO A 111 8.87 -15.31 1.20
N GLU A 112 8.59 -16.47 1.79
CA GLU A 112 7.53 -16.62 2.80
C GLU A 112 7.72 -15.61 3.93
N LEU A 113 6.61 -15.03 4.38
CA LEU A 113 6.63 -14.04 5.44
C LEU A 113 6.93 -14.71 6.79
N PRO A 114 7.83 -14.16 7.62
CA PRO A 114 8.02 -14.64 8.97
C PRO A 114 6.71 -14.64 9.78
N PRO A 115 6.50 -15.58 10.72
CA PRO A 115 5.28 -15.66 11.52
C PRO A 115 4.89 -14.35 12.21
N ALA A 116 5.87 -13.56 12.65
CA ALA A 116 5.64 -12.25 13.26
C ALA A 116 4.98 -11.24 12.30
N LEU A 117 5.34 -11.25 11.00
CA LEU A 117 4.68 -10.40 10.00
C LEU A 117 3.29 -10.92 9.67
N GLN A 118 3.12 -12.24 9.56
CA GLN A 118 1.81 -12.84 9.35
C GLN A 118 0.84 -12.48 10.49
N ALA A 119 1.30 -12.58 11.74
CA ALA A 119 0.53 -12.22 12.93
C ALA A 119 0.16 -10.73 13.02
N ARG A 120 0.87 -9.85 12.31
CA ARG A 120 0.54 -8.42 12.19
C ARG A 120 -0.46 -8.16 11.06
N LEU A 121 -0.25 -8.79 9.91
CA LEU A 121 -1.09 -8.60 8.73
C LEU A 121 -2.47 -9.23 8.87
N GLN A 122 -2.55 -10.46 9.38
CA GLN A 122 -3.82 -11.19 9.46
C GLN A 122 -4.92 -10.41 10.21
N PRO A 123 -4.72 -9.89 11.44
CA PRO A 123 -5.76 -9.13 12.13
C PRO A 123 -6.08 -7.79 11.43
N ALA A 124 -5.09 -7.12 10.84
CA ALA A 124 -5.31 -5.87 10.11
C ALA A 124 -6.21 -6.09 8.88
N LEU A 125 -5.91 -7.11 8.08
CA LEU A 125 -6.71 -7.50 6.92
C LEU A 125 -8.11 -7.97 7.35
N ALA A 126 -8.19 -8.74 8.44
CA ALA A 126 -9.45 -9.20 9.01
C ALA A 126 -10.27 -8.10 9.69
N SER A 127 -9.79 -6.86 9.76
CA SER A 127 -10.55 -5.72 10.28
C SER A 127 -11.34 -4.97 9.19
N VAL A 128 -10.95 -5.09 7.92
CA VAL A 128 -11.63 -4.46 6.79
C VAL A 128 -13.01 -5.10 6.63
N ALA A 129 -14.10 -4.39 6.37
CA ALA A 129 -15.40 -5.04 6.16
C ALA A 129 -15.49 -5.66 4.76
N PRO A 130 -15.89 -6.95 4.61
CA PRO A 130 -16.08 -7.53 3.28
C PRO A 130 -17.35 -6.96 2.60
N PRO A 131 -17.38 -6.86 1.26
CA PRO A 131 -18.58 -6.48 0.54
C PRO A 131 -19.65 -7.57 0.67
N PRO A 132 -20.94 -7.23 0.52
CA PRO A 132 -22.01 -8.21 0.52
C PRO A 132 -21.86 -9.17 -0.66
N VAL A 133 -21.81 -10.47 -0.37
CA VAL A 133 -21.90 -11.54 -1.37
C VAL A 133 -23.33 -12.06 -1.40
N ARG A 134 -23.96 -12.03 -2.57
CA ARG A 134 -25.34 -12.46 -2.80
C ARG A 134 -25.45 -13.97 -2.83
N ASP A 135 -24.54 -14.60 -3.55
CA ASP A 135 -24.53 -16.05 -3.74
C ASP A 135 -23.12 -16.58 -4.04
N GLY A 136 -22.89 -17.85 -3.70
CA GLY A 136 -21.67 -18.59 -4.01
C GLY A 136 -20.39 -18.01 -3.39
N LEU A 137 -19.26 -18.63 -3.75
CA LEU A 137 -17.95 -18.22 -3.25
C LEU A 137 -17.30 -17.17 -4.19
N VAL A 138 -16.83 -16.05 -3.65
CA VAL A 138 -16.02 -15.09 -4.41
C VAL A 138 -14.56 -15.23 -4.01
N VAL A 139 -13.65 -15.39 -4.96
CA VAL A 139 -12.21 -15.55 -4.74
C VAL A 139 -11.43 -14.58 -5.62
N ALA A 140 -10.59 -13.77 -5.00
CA ALA A 140 -9.74 -12.79 -5.68
C ALA A 140 -8.42 -12.62 -4.94
N ALA A 141 -7.47 -11.91 -5.56
CA ALA A 141 -6.21 -11.59 -4.91
C ALA A 141 -5.73 -10.18 -5.24
N LEU A 142 -5.05 -9.58 -4.27
CA LEU A 142 -4.29 -8.36 -4.41
C LEU A 142 -2.80 -8.71 -4.58
N GLN A 143 -2.23 -8.42 -5.74
CA GLN A 143 -0.80 -8.52 -5.97
C GLN A 143 -0.09 -7.36 -5.27
N ALA A 144 0.97 -7.65 -4.53
CA ALA A 144 1.65 -6.66 -3.70
C ALA A 144 3.16 -6.86 -3.61
N SER A 145 3.85 -5.77 -3.29
CA SER A 145 5.27 -5.71 -2.94
C SER A 145 5.43 -5.20 -1.52
N LEU A 146 6.27 -5.85 -0.72
CA LEU A 146 6.68 -5.41 0.61
C LEU A 146 8.12 -4.91 0.55
N TRP A 147 8.36 -3.71 1.06
CA TRP A 147 9.67 -3.02 1.08
C TRP A 147 10.42 -3.11 -0.27
N ARG A 148 9.72 -2.80 -1.38
CA ARG A 148 10.24 -2.89 -2.76
C ARG A 148 10.71 -4.28 -3.18
N GLY A 149 10.16 -5.33 -2.57
CA GLY A 149 10.33 -6.69 -3.06
C GLY A 149 9.86 -6.84 -4.52
N ARG A 150 10.50 -7.75 -5.25
CA ARG A 150 10.12 -8.03 -6.63
C ARG A 150 8.70 -8.61 -6.67
N LEU A 151 7.84 -8.06 -7.52
CA LEU A 151 6.49 -8.60 -7.74
C LEU A 151 6.55 -10.05 -8.25
N PRO A 152 5.57 -10.89 -7.90
CA PRO A 152 5.53 -12.26 -8.38
C PRO A 152 5.42 -12.28 -9.92
N THR A 153 6.17 -13.20 -10.55
CA THR A 153 6.11 -13.42 -12.01
C THR A 153 4.98 -14.36 -12.42
N ARG A 154 4.46 -15.13 -11.46
CA ARG A 154 3.32 -16.03 -11.67
C ARG A 154 2.03 -15.24 -11.81
N PRO A 155 1.10 -15.67 -12.69
CA PRO A 155 -0.12 -14.92 -12.99
C PRO A 155 -1.19 -15.05 -11.89
N ALA A 156 -1.06 -16.00 -10.97
CA ALA A 156 -2.05 -16.29 -9.95
C ALA A 156 -1.41 -16.75 -8.63
N PRO A 157 -2.11 -16.56 -7.50
CA PRO A 157 -1.75 -17.15 -6.22
C PRO A 157 -1.83 -18.68 -6.25
N ALA A 158 -1.01 -19.32 -5.42
CA ALA A 158 -1.00 -20.75 -5.16
C ALA A 158 -0.59 -21.00 -3.70
N PRO A 159 -1.40 -20.57 -2.71
CA PRO A 159 -1.14 -20.81 -1.30
C PRO A 159 -0.82 -22.28 -1.04
N THR A 160 0.00 -22.55 -0.03
CA THR A 160 0.45 -23.92 0.29
C THR A 160 -0.73 -24.89 0.45
N GLU A 161 -1.77 -24.49 1.18
CA GLU A 161 -2.99 -25.30 1.37
C GLU A 161 -3.68 -25.65 0.04
N TRP A 162 -3.69 -24.74 -0.93
CA TRP A 162 -4.28 -24.95 -2.25
C TRP A 162 -3.45 -25.94 -3.06
N ARG A 163 -2.13 -25.79 -3.04
CA ARG A 163 -1.20 -26.72 -3.71
C ARG A 163 -1.33 -28.13 -3.15
N GLU A 164 -1.41 -28.25 -1.82
CA GLU A 164 -1.61 -29.54 -1.16
C GLU A 164 -2.97 -30.16 -1.47
N ALA A 165 -4.04 -29.36 -1.50
CA ALA A 165 -5.37 -29.85 -1.85
C ALA A 165 -5.45 -30.28 -3.32
N ALA A 166 -4.83 -29.53 -4.24
CA ALA A 166 -4.78 -29.85 -5.66
C ALA A 166 -3.93 -31.10 -5.96
N ALA A 167 -2.80 -31.28 -5.27
CA ALA A 167 -1.92 -32.44 -5.46
C ALA A 167 -2.59 -33.79 -5.10
N ARG A 168 -3.68 -33.75 -4.32
CA ARG A 168 -4.46 -34.93 -3.94
C ARG A 168 -5.55 -35.29 -4.97
N GLN A 169 -5.58 -34.64 -6.13
CA GLN A 169 -6.62 -34.82 -7.15
C GLN A 169 -6.04 -35.36 -8.45
N ALA A 170 -6.80 -36.21 -9.13
CA ALA A 170 -6.49 -36.66 -10.48
C ALA A 170 -6.82 -35.60 -11.54
N GLU A 171 -7.79 -34.72 -11.24
CA GLU A 171 -8.27 -33.68 -12.15
C GLU A 171 -8.02 -32.27 -11.59
N ARG A 172 -7.90 -31.29 -12.50
CA ARG A 172 -7.73 -29.89 -12.13
C ARG A 172 -9.06 -29.34 -11.62
N LEU A 173 -9.10 -28.93 -10.36
CA LEU A 173 -10.27 -28.28 -9.76
C LEU A 173 -10.36 -26.82 -10.19
N GLU A 174 -11.60 -26.36 -10.39
CA GLU A 174 -11.94 -24.94 -10.42
C GLU A 174 -11.61 -24.28 -9.09
N VAL A 175 -11.23 -22.99 -9.11
CA VAL A 175 -10.74 -22.30 -7.90
C VAL A 175 -11.75 -22.33 -6.76
N ALA A 176 -13.05 -22.19 -7.06
CA ALA A 176 -14.07 -22.17 -6.03
C ALA A 176 -14.19 -23.54 -5.32
N ALA A 177 -14.16 -24.62 -6.10
CA ALA A 177 -14.18 -25.98 -5.56
C ALA A 177 -12.91 -26.28 -4.75
N LEU A 178 -11.76 -25.78 -5.19
CA LEU A 178 -10.51 -25.90 -4.46
C LEU A 178 -10.59 -25.17 -3.11
N VAL A 179 -11.12 -23.95 -3.09
CA VAL A 179 -11.28 -23.17 -1.86
C VAL A 179 -12.29 -23.82 -0.91
N ASP A 180 -13.44 -24.28 -1.40
CA ASP A 180 -14.43 -24.98 -0.55
C ASP A 180 -13.85 -26.22 0.12
N ARG A 181 -12.86 -26.88 -0.50
CA ARG A 181 -12.16 -28.03 0.08
C ARG A 181 -11.24 -27.65 1.22
N VAL A 182 -10.52 -26.53 1.12
CA VAL A 182 -9.59 -26.06 2.17
C VAL A 182 -10.30 -25.22 3.23
N TRP A 183 -11.50 -24.72 2.92
CA TRP A 183 -12.37 -23.97 3.81
C TRP A 183 -13.74 -24.66 3.95
N PRO A 184 -13.83 -25.76 4.71
CA PRO A 184 -15.11 -26.42 4.98
C PRO A 184 -16.08 -25.50 5.75
N PRO A 185 -17.38 -25.84 5.79
CA PRO A 185 -18.42 -25.05 6.46
C PRO A 185 -18.14 -24.81 7.95
#